data_AF-A0A9W7NGL4-F1
#
_entry.id   AF-A0A9W7NGL4-F1
#
_cell.length_a   1.000
_cell.length_b   1.000
_cell.length_c   1.000
_cell.angle_alpha   90.00
_cell.angle_beta   90.00
_cell.angle_gamma   90.00
#
_symmetry.space_group_name_H-M   'P 1'
#
loop_
_entity.id
_entity.type
_entity.pdbx_description
1 polymer ?
#
loop_
_entity_poly.entity_id
_entity_poly.type
_entity_poly.pdbx_seq_one_letter_code
_entity_poly.pdbx_strand_id
1 'polypeptide(L)'
;MKTFARHRTLAELKPLCAQRNIAVDTTRHDVIASDFITLSGKFGIVDLMVIYSVFNGTFYGETSDGLAFNERSPFDDTPWFAALLELLYVAKPVEAAHG
;
A
#
# COMPACT_ATOMS: atom_id res chain seq x y z
N MET A 1 4.74 -13.08 10.52
CA MET A 1 4.19 -11.80 10.02
C MET A 1 5.33 -10.84 9.74
N LYS A 2 5.34 -10.18 8.57
CA LYS A 2 6.26 -9.05 8.32
C LYS A 2 5.94 -7.95 9.33
N THR A 3 6.93 -7.47 10.06
CA THR A 3 6.77 -6.32 10.93
C THR A 3 7.24 -5.08 10.18
N PHE A 4 6.42 -4.03 10.20
CA PHE A 4 6.72 -2.78 9.53
C PHE A 4 7.15 -1.74 10.56
N ALA A 5 8.16 -0.94 10.21
CA ALA A 5 8.70 0.12 11.06
C ALA A 5 7.78 1.35 11.06
N ARG A 6 7.27 1.69 9.88
CA ARG A 6 6.36 2.80 9.63
C ARG A 6 5.67 2.62 8.29
N HIS A 7 4.63 3.40 8.09
CA HIS A 7 3.99 3.58 6.79
C HIS A 7 4.78 4.57 5.90
N ARG A 8 4.65 4.43 4.58
CA ARG A 8 5.31 5.34 3.62
C ARG A 8 4.51 6.62 3.46
N THR A 9 5.24 7.70 3.22
CA THR A 9 4.67 9.01 2.90
C THR A 9 4.29 9.11 1.42
N LEU A 10 3.48 10.11 1.05
CA LEU A 10 3.15 10.39 -0.35
C LEU A 10 4.41 10.61 -1.21
N ALA A 11 5.41 11.33 -0.68
CA ALA A 11 6.65 11.61 -1.38
C ALA A 11 7.45 10.33 -1.69
N GLU A 12 7.38 9.32 -0.82
CA GLU A 12 8.01 8.02 -1.04
C GLU A 12 7.19 7.13 -1.98
N LEU A 13 5.86 7.21 -1.92
CA LEU A 13 4.98 6.37 -2.74
C LEU A 13 5.01 6.77 -4.22
N LYS A 14 5.01 8.07 -4.55
CA LYS A 14 5.02 8.55 -5.93
C LYS A 14 6.10 7.89 -6.81
N PRO A 15 7.40 7.92 -6.46
CA PRO A 15 8.44 7.31 -7.29
C PRO A 15 8.31 5.79 -7.38
N LEU A 16 7.89 5.11 -6.31
CA LEU A 16 7.72 3.65 -6.31
C LEU A 16 6.55 3.21 -7.18
N CYS A 17 5.44 3.95 -7.12
CA CYS A 17 4.28 3.68 -7.96
C CYS A 17 4.62 3.90 -9.44
N ALA A 18 5.35 4.96 -9.76
CA ALA A 18 5.85 5.20 -11.11
C ALA A 18 6.73 4.05 -11.63
N GLN A 19 7.67 3.54 -10.81
CA GLN A 19 8.51 2.39 -11.16
C GLN A 19 7.71 1.10 -11.42
N ARG A 20 6.56 0.95 -10.77
CA ARG A 20 5.71 -0.24 -10.83
C ARG A 20 4.51 -0.10 -11.78
N ASN A 21 4.41 1.00 -12.54
CA ASN A 21 3.25 1.34 -13.37
C ASN A 21 1.92 1.33 -12.57
N ILE A 22 1.96 1.80 -11.32
CA ILE A 22 0.81 2.00 -10.46
C ILE A 22 0.42 3.47 -10.55
N ALA A 23 -0.85 3.75 -10.87
CA ALA A 23 -1.39 5.09 -10.88
C ALA A 23 -1.63 5.59 -9.45
N VAL A 24 -1.33 6.87 -9.22
CA VAL A 24 -1.56 7.54 -7.94
C VAL A 24 -2.46 8.74 -8.19
N ASP A 25 -3.68 8.69 -7.68
CA ASP A 25 -4.61 9.80 -7.68
C ASP A 25 -4.55 10.53 -6.33
N THR A 26 -4.10 11.79 -6.38
CA THR A 26 -4.01 12.70 -5.22
C THR A 26 -5.11 13.76 -5.21
N THR A 27 -6.13 13.67 -6.08
CA THR A 27 -7.17 14.70 -6.20
C THR A 27 -7.85 15.00 -4.87
N ARG A 28 -8.19 13.96 -4.08
CA ARG A 28 -8.77 14.15 -2.75
C ARG A 28 -7.81 14.85 -1.79
N HIS A 29 -6.53 14.49 -1.87
CA HIS A 29 -5.50 15.10 -1.05
C HIS A 29 -5.31 16.59 -1.37
N ASP A 30 -5.32 16.93 -2.66
CA ASP A 30 -4.98 18.27 -3.12
C ASP A 30 -6.18 19.24 -3.13
N VAL A 31 -7.42 18.73 -3.31
CA VAL A 31 -8.62 19.57 -3.48
C VAL A 31 -9.41 19.78 -2.19
N ILE A 32 -9.46 18.78 -1.30
CA ILE A 32 -10.27 18.83 -0.07
C ILE A 32 -9.43 18.66 1.20
N ALA A 33 -8.10 18.81 1.11
CA ALA A 33 -7.15 18.64 2.21
C ALA A 33 -7.32 17.30 2.96
N SER A 34 -7.63 16.23 2.21
CA SER A 34 -7.79 14.88 2.77
C SER A 34 -6.45 14.17 2.88
N ASP A 35 -6.26 13.34 3.90
CA ASP A 35 -5.05 12.50 3.99
C ASP A 35 -5.11 11.25 3.09
N PHE A 36 -6.15 11.12 2.26
CA PHE A 36 -6.34 9.93 1.42
C PHE A 36 -5.87 10.13 -0.01
N ILE A 37 -5.17 9.12 -0.52
CA ILE A 37 -4.80 8.95 -1.92
C ILE A 37 -5.38 7.64 -2.45
N THR A 38 -5.58 7.55 -3.76
CA THR A 38 -6.00 6.30 -4.41
C THR A 38 -4.86 5.76 -5.25
N LEU A 39 -4.53 4.48 -5.05
CA LEU A 39 -3.56 3.73 -5.83
C LEU A 39 -4.33 2.74 -6.71
N SER A 40 -4.04 2.68 -8.00
CA SER A 40 -4.65 1.70 -8.89
C SER A 40 -3.63 1.08 -9.83
N GLY A 41 -3.71 -0.24 -10.02
CA GLY A 41 -2.80 -0.96 -10.90
C GLY A 41 -2.65 -2.43 -10.52
N LYS A 42 -1.65 -3.07 -11.14
CA LYS A 42 -1.38 -4.49 -10.95
C LYS A 42 -0.42 -4.75 -9.80
N PHE A 43 -0.85 -5.60 -8.89
CA PHE A 43 -0.03 -6.15 -7.81
C PHE A 43 0.11 -7.65 -8.03
N GLY A 44 1.23 -8.05 -8.64
CA GLY A 44 1.36 -9.40 -9.18
C GLY A 44 0.42 -9.58 -10.39
N ILE A 45 -0.52 -10.53 -10.28
CA ILE A 45 -1.50 -10.82 -11.33
C ILE A 45 -2.87 -10.17 -11.09
N VAL A 46 -3.05 -9.45 -9.98
CA VAL A 46 -4.34 -8.90 -9.55
C VAL A 46 -4.37 -7.40 -9.77
N ASP A 47 -5.40 -6.91 -10.46
CA ASP A 47 -5.71 -5.49 -10.55
C ASP A 47 -6.43 -5.04 -9.27
N LEU A 48 -5.88 -4.03 -8.61
CA LEU A 48 -6.38 -3.50 -7.34
C LEU A 48 -6.67 -2.00 -7.47
N MET A 49 -7.66 -1.55 -6.71
CA MET A 49 -7.85 -0.15 -6.33
C MET A 49 -7.73 -0.05 -4.81
N VAL A 50 -6.85 0.81 -4.31
CA VAL A 50 -6.56 0.96 -2.88
C VAL A 50 -6.63 2.43 -2.48
N ILE A 51 -7.51 2.75 -1.54
CA ILE A 51 -7.56 4.03 -0.85
C ILE A 51 -6.64 3.93 0.36
N TYR A 52 -5.60 4.75 0.40
CA TYR A 52 -4.57 4.74 1.44
C TYR A 52 -4.49 6.08 2.15
N SER A 53 -4.43 6.06 3.48
CA SER A 53 -4.24 7.22 4.32
C SER A 53 -2.74 7.47 4.57
N VAL A 54 -2.22 8.58 4.08
CA VAL A 54 -0.81 8.96 4.29
C VAL A 54 -0.53 9.43 5.72
N PHE A 55 -1.58 9.77 6.49
CA PHE A 55 -1.47 10.26 7.86
C PHE A 55 -1.22 9.16 8.90
N ASN A 56 -1.92 8.02 8.77
CA ASN A 56 -1.86 6.93 9.76
C ASN A 56 -1.56 5.55 9.14
N GLY A 57 -1.43 5.48 7.82
CA GLY A 57 -1.09 4.25 7.11
C GLY A 57 -2.22 3.22 7.00
N THR A 58 -3.47 3.57 7.30
CA THR A 58 -4.60 2.66 7.06
C THR A 58 -4.93 2.58 5.57
N PHE A 59 -5.51 1.45 5.13
CA PHE A 59 -5.98 1.33 3.76
C PHE A 59 -7.22 0.46 3.62
N TYR A 60 -7.99 0.78 2.58
CA TYR A 60 -9.10 -0.01 2.11
C TYR A 60 -8.89 -0.27 0.63
N GLY A 61 -9.06 -1.50 0.19
CA GLY A 61 -8.92 -1.85 -1.20
C GLY A 61 -10.02 -2.75 -1.71
N GLU A 62 -10.12 -2.82 -3.01
CA GLU A 62 -11.01 -3.70 -3.74
C GLU A 62 -10.24 -4.28 -4.93
N THR A 63 -10.37 -5.58 -5.14
CA THR A 63 -9.89 -6.27 -6.34
C THR A 63 -10.86 -6.06 -7.50
N SER A 64 -10.43 -6.32 -8.73
CA SER A 64 -11.31 -6.23 -9.91
C SER A 64 -12.50 -7.20 -9.91
N ASP A 65 -12.46 -8.28 -9.13
CA ASP A 65 -13.57 -9.22 -8.92
C ASP A 65 -14.48 -8.85 -7.74
N GLY A 66 -14.26 -7.69 -7.11
CA GLY A 66 -15.13 -7.13 -6.07
C GLY A 66 -14.83 -7.62 -4.65
N LEU A 67 -13.66 -8.26 -4.43
CA LEU A 67 -13.22 -8.62 -3.09
C LEU A 67 -12.71 -7.38 -2.36
N ALA A 68 -13.47 -6.91 -1.39
CA ALA A 68 -13.06 -5.83 -0.49
C ALA A 68 -12.06 -6.33 0.57
N PHE A 69 -11.05 -5.53 0.87
CA PHE A 69 -10.00 -5.84 1.84
C PHE A 69 -9.46 -4.59 2.55
N ASN A 70 -8.75 -4.77 3.65
CA ASN A 70 -8.09 -3.70 4.40
C ASN A 70 -6.80 -4.21 5.07
N GLU A 71 -6.17 -3.39 5.91
CA GLU A 71 -4.91 -3.73 6.57
C GLU A 71 -4.97 -4.93 7.53
N ARG A 72 -6.18 -5.40 7.87
CA ARG A 72 -6.42 -6.54 8.77
C ARG A 72 -6.92 -7.78 8.05
N SER A 73 -7.11 -7.71 6.73
CA SER A 73 -7.57 -8.85 5.95
C SER A 73 -6.55 -9.99 5.97
N PRO A 74 -6.98 -11.26 6.06
CA PRO A 74 -6.08 -12.41 6.22
C PRO A 74 -5.44 -12.86 4.89
N PHE A 75 -4.93 -11.92 4.10
CA PHE A 75 -4.32 -12.17 2.80
C PHE A 75 -2.79 -12.11 2.83
N ASP A 76 -2.19 -12.11 4.02
CA ASP A 76 -0.74 -12.02 4.25
C ASP A 76 0.08 -13.07 3.49
N ASP A 77 -0.51 -14.25 3.24
CA ASP A 77 0.13 -15.36 2.50
C ASP A 77 -0.03 -15.23 0.98
N THR A 78 -0.77 -14.24 0.49
CA THR A 78 -0.96 -14.01 -0.94
C THR A 78 0.15 -13.09 -1.50
N PRO A 79 0.76 -13.44 -2.65
CA PRO A 79 1.82 -12.60 -3.23
C PRO A 79 1.40 -11.17 -3.56
N TRP A 80 0.15 -10.98 -4.00
CA TRP A 80 -0.37 -9.66 -4.36
C TRP A 80 -0.52 -8.75 -3.13
N PHE A 81 -1.03 -9.28 -2.02
CA PHE A 81 -1.21 -8.51 -0.79
C PHE A 81 0.15 -8.24 -0.14
N ALA A 82 1.07 -9.21 -0.14
CA ALA A 82 2.44 -8.99 0.31
C ALA A 82 3.15 -7.89 -0.50
N ALA A 83 2.97 -7.86 -1.83
CA ALA A 83 3.53 -6.81 -2.69
C ALA A 83 2.90 -5.43 -2.43
N LEU A 84 1.61 -5.39 -2.11
CA LEU A 84 0.92 -4.17 -1.66
C LEU A 84 1.50 -3.68 -0.33
N LEU A 85 1.63 -4.55 0.67
CA LEU A 85 2.19 -4.18 1.97
C LEU A 85 3.64 -3.66 1.84
N GLU A 86 4.46 -4.25 0.98
CA GLU A 86 5.84 -3.77 0.70
C GLU A 86 5.88 -2.40 0.00
N LEU A 87 4.85 -2.09 -0.78
CA LEU A 87 4.68 -0.75 -1.36
C LEU A 87 4.30 0.25 -0.27
N LEU A 88 3.29 -0.07 0.55
CA LEU A 88 2.71 0.85 1.52
C LEU A 88 3.57 1.07 2.77
N TYR A 89 4.35 0.07 3.17
CA TYR A 89 5.08 0.10 4.43
C TYR A 89 6.59 -0.09 4.25
N VAL A 90 7.34 0.42 5.22
CA VAL A 90 8.78 0.19 5.34
C VAL A 90 8.99 -0.99 6.28
N ALA A 91 9.61 -2.07 5.79
CA ALA A 91 9.94 -3.22 6.63
C ALA A 91 10.86 -2.82 7.79
N LYS A 92 10.67 -3.41 8.97
CA LYS A 92 11.68 -3.29 10.03
C LYS A 92 13.00 -3.91 9.54
N PRO A 93 14.15 -3.30 9.87
CA PRO A 93 15.41 -4.02 9.75
C PRO A 93 15.26 -5.30 10.57
N VAL A 94 15.51 -6.44 9.95
CA VAL A 94 15.73 -7.66 10.73
C VAL A 94 17.01 -7.37 11.51
N GLU A 95 16.92 -7.14 12.82
CA GLU A 95 18.10 -7.18 13.66
C GLU A 95 18.76 -8.53 13.36
N ALA A 96 19.91 -8.49 12.69
CA ALA A 96 20.73 -9.66 12.55
C ALA A 96 21.03 -10.08 13.99
N ALA A 97 20.46 -11.20 14.42
CA ALA A 97 20.78 -11.80 15.70
C ALA A 97 22.31 -11.99 15.69
N HIS A 98 23.03 -11.13 16.40
CA HIS A 98 24.41 -11.38 16.72
C HIS A 98 24.42 -12.65 17.55
N GLY A 99 24.90 -13.73 16.94
CA GLY A 99 25.18 -15.00 17.60
C GLY A 99 26.39 -14.93 18.52
#